data_AF-A0A0S7BU92-F1
#
_entry.id   AF-A0A0S7BU92-F1
#
_cell.length_a   1.000
_cell.length_b   1.000
_cell.length_c   1.000
_cell.angle_alpha   90.00
_cell.angle_beta   90.00
_cell.angle_gamma   90.00
#
_symmetry.space_group_name_H-M   'P 1'
#
loop_
_entity.id
_entity.type
_entity.pdbx_description
1 polymer ?
#
loop_
_entity_poly.entity_id
_entity_poly.type
_entity_poly.pdbx_seq_one_letter_code
_entity_poly.pdbx_strand_id
1 'polypeptide(L)' 'MMQACIESGVCIAFLTWGVSDSMSWISAKIRNNVYDIPIKDAAPLLFDAAYQPKPAYFSVQKVLLNALNSMEEKK' A
#
# COMPACT_ATOMS: atom_id res chain seq x y z
N MET A 1 -7.67 -0.04 -6.42
CA MET A 1 -8.06 0.25 -5.02
C MET A 1 -7.99 1.73 -4.68
N MET A 2 -6.83 2.38 -4.77
CA MET A 2 -6.73 3.84 -4.50
C MET A 2 -7.69 4.68 -5.36
N GLN A 3 -7.73 4.43 -6.68
CA GLN A 3 -8.64 5.13 -7.59
C GLN A 3 -10.10 4.98 -7.18
N ALA A 4 -10.53 3.76 -6.85
CA ALA A 4 -11.89 3.48 -6.39
C ALA A 4 -12.24 4.19 -5.07
N CYS A 5 -11.28 4.32 -4.14
CA CYS A 5 -11.47 5.11 -2.91
C CYS A 5 -11.79 6.57 -3.28
N ILE A 6 -10.99 7.19 -4.16
CA ILE A 6 -11.23 8.57 -4.63
C ILE A 6 -12.58 8.70 -5.35
N GLU A 7 -12.88 7.81 -6.30
CA GLU A 7 -14.09 7.85 -7.11
C GLU A 7 -15.38 7.61 -6.32
N SER A 8 -15.30 6.87 -5.22
CA SER A 8 -16.48 6.55 -4.41
C SER A 8 -17.16 7.77 -3.79
N GLY A 9 -16.42 8.87 -3.58
CA GLY A 9 -16.90 10.05 -2.86
C GLY A 9 -17.23 9.84 -1.36
N VAL A 10 -17.19 8.60 -0.87
CA VAL A 10 -17.51 8.23 0.52
C VAL A 10 -16.33 7.59 1.26
N CYS A 11 -15.24 7.26 0.56
CA CYS A 11 -14.02 6.78 1.18
C CYS A 11 -13.28 7.93 1.87
N ILE A 12 -13.08 7.82 3.17
CA ILE A 12 -12.40 8.84 3.99
C ILE A 12 -10.93 8.50 4.31
N ALA A 13 -10.52 7.25 4.10
CA ALA A 13 -9.18 6.77 4.43
C ALA A 13 -8.76 5.57 3.58
N PHE A 14 -7.47 5.52 3.22
CA PHE A 14 -6.84 4.39 2.56
C PHE A 14 -5.57 4.01 3.34
N LEU A 15 -5.52 2.80 3.88
CA LEU A 15 -4.47 2.36 4.81
C LEU A 15 -3.84 1.05 4.34
N THR A 16 -2.52 0.93 4.49
CA THR A 16 -1.80 -0.33 4.34
C THR A 16 -1.49 -0.93 5.71
N TRP A 17 -1.56 -2.26 5.82
CA TRP A 17 -1.23 -2.95 7.08
C TRP A 17 0.27 -3.23 7.18
N GLY A 18 1.04 -2.15 7.35
CA GLY A 18 2.50 -2.18 7.43
C GLY A 18 3.16 -1.21 6.45
N VAL A 19 4.48 -1.09 6.58
CA VAL A 19 5.32 -0.19 5.79
C VAL A 19 6.27 -0.96 4.86
N SER A 20 7.18 -1.77 5.42
CA SER A 20 8.20 -2.53 4.68
C SER A 20 7.88 -4.01 4.65
N ASP A 21 8.16 -4.67 3.53
CA ASP A 21 8.06 -6.12 3.36
C ASP A 21 8.86 -6.92 4.41
N SER A 22 9.88 -6.33 5.05
CA SER A 22 10.64 -6.97 6.14
C SER A 22 9.83 -7.18 7.42
N MET A 23 8.78 -6.39 7.62
CA MET A 23 7.96 -6.33 8.84
C MET A 23 6.50 -6.72 8.58
N SER A 24 6.16 -7.14 7.36
CA SER A 24 4.78 -7.53 7.03
C SER A 24 4.39 -8.79 7.80
N TRP A 25 3.17 -8.82 8.34
CA TRP A 25 2.62 -10.02 9.00
C TRP A 25 2.53 -11.24 8.06
N ILE A 26 2.60 -11.04 6.74
CA ILE A 26 2.53 -12.09 5.72
C ILE A 26 3.89 -12.78 5.52
N SER A 27 4.99 -12.01 5.56
CA SER A 27 6.36 -12.48 5.32
C SER A 27 7.16 -12.69 6.61
N ALA A 28 6.78 -12.02 7.69
CA ALA A 28 7.50 -12.10 8.96
C ALA A 28 7.36 -13.49 9.58
N LYS A 29 8.49 -14.04 10.04
CA LYS A 29 8.54 -15.16 10.97
C LYS A 29 8.33 -14.61 12.39
N ILE A 30 7.14 -14.11 12.69
CA ILE A 30 6.82 -13.73 14.06
C ILE A 30 6.72 -15.04 14.85
N ARG A 31 7.42 -15.15 15.99
CA ARG A 31 7.21 -16.29 16.90
C ARG A 31 5.73 -16.24 17.30
N ASN A 32 4.95 -17.28 16.96
CA ASN A 32 3.48 -17.34 17.05
C ASN A 32 2.72 -16.70 15.87
N ASN A 33 3.22 -16.83 14.64
CA ASN A 33 2.46 -16.46 13.44
C ASN A 33 1.01 -17.00 13.51
N VAL A 34 0.04 -16.12 13.22
CA VAL A 34 -1.39 -16.46 13.11
C VAL A 34 -1.66 -17.40 11.92
N TYR A 35 -0.72 -17.49 10.97
CA TYR A 35 -0.84 -18.27 9.75
C TYR A 35 0.29 -19.29 9.68
N ASP A 36 -0.07 -20.55 9.44
CA ASP A 36 0.79 -21.73 9.61
C ASP A 36 2.08 -21.70 8.78
N ILE A 37 2.17 -20.89 7.72
CA ILE A 37 3.37 -20.80 6.88
C ILE A 37 3.54 -19.36 6.35
N PRO A 38 4.61 -18.63 6.72
CA PRO A 38 4.92 -17.36 6.07
C PRO A 38 5.16 -17.59 4.58
N ILE A 39 4.53 -16.78 3.73
CA ILE A 39 4.69 -16.87 2.28
C ILE A 39 6.08 -16.29 1.95
N LYS A 40 7.05 -17.18 1.69
CA LYS A 40 8.47 -16.82 1.52
C LYS A 40 8.71 -15.73 0.47
N ASP A 41 7.90 -15.70 -0.58
CA ASP A 41 8.06 -14.77 -1.71
C ASP A 41 7.01 -13.64 -1.68
N ALA A 42 6.32 -13.44 -0.55
CA ALA A 42 5.39 -12.34 -0.42
C ALA A 42 6.12 -11.01 -0.28
N ALA A 43 5.74 -10.07 -1.15
CA ALA A 43 6.17 -8.67 -1.11
C ALA A 43 4.93 -7.75 -1.12
N PRO A 44 4.10 -7.74 -0.06
CA PRO A 44 2.75 -7.17 -0.10
C PRO A 44 2.69 -5.65 0.10
N LEU A 45 3.75 -5.00 0.56
CA LEU A 45 3.73 -3.60 0.97
C LEU A 45 4.31 -2.67 -0.11
N LEU A 46 4.23 -1.37 0.16
CA LEU A 46 4.68 -0.33 -0.77
C LEU A 46 6.21 -0.20 -0.80
N PHE A 47 6.90 -0.64 0.25
CA PHE A 47 8.34 -0.59 0.37
C PHE A 47 8.93 -2.00 0.51
N ASP A 48 10.10 -2.21 -0.07
CA ASP A 48 10.82 -3.48 0.03
C ASP A 48 11.47 -3.68 1.43
N ALA A 49 12.22 -4.76 1.59
CA ALA A 49 12.90 -5.09 2.84
C ALA A 49 13.97 -4.06 3.25
N ALA A 50 14.49 -3.25 2.33
CA ALA A 50 15.45 -2.17 2.56
C ALA A 50 14.78 -0.78 2.61
N TYR A 51 13.45 -0.75 2.78
CA TYR A 51 12.64 0.47 2.82
C TYR A 51 12.71 1.30 1.53
N GLN A 52 13.09 0.69 0.40
CA GLN A 52 13.05 1.37 -0.90
C GLN A 52 11.64 1.28 -1.51
N PRO A 53 11.16 2.35 -2.16
CA PRO A 53 9.83 2.37 -2.77
C PRO A 53 9.76 1.39 -3.95
N LYS A 54 8.70 0.58 -3.98
CA LYS A 54 8.42 -0.39 -5.05
C LYS A 54 7.50 0.21 -6.12
N PRO A 55 7.31 -0.44 -7.29
CA PRO A 55 6.32 -0.01 -8.28
C PRO A 55 4.91 0.25 -7.71
N ALA A 56 4.52 -0.48 -6.66
CA ALA A 56 3.25 -0.26 -5.95
C ALA A 56 3.16 1.14 -5.28
N TYR A 57 4.25 1.63 -4.68
CA TYR A 57 4.32 2.98 -4.10
C TYR A 57 4.04 4.04 -5.18
N PHE A 58 4.75 3.97 -6.29
CA PHE A 58 4.61 4.93 -7.40
C PHE A 58 3.22 4.87 -8.05
N SER A 59 2.59 3.68 -8.07
CA SER A 59 1.22 3.53 -8.56
C SER A 59 0.20 4.25 -7.67
N VAL A 60 0.34 4.16 -6.35
CA VAL A 60 -0.50 4.91 -5.40
C VAL A 60 -0.23 6.41 -5.49
N GLN A 61 1.04 6.82 -5.53
CA GLN A 61 1.46 8.22 -5.67
C GLN A 61 0.87 8.86 -6.93
N LYS A 62 0.96 8.18 -8.08
CA LYS A 62 0.41 8.67 -9.36
C LYS A 62 -1.08 8.96 -9.27
N VAL A 63 -1.85 8.04 -8.68
CA VAL A 63 -3.30 8.21 -8.52
C VAL A 63 -3.63 9.41 -7.63
N LEU A 64 -2.90 9.58 -6.52
CA LEU A 64 -3.05 10.72 -5.62
C LEU A 64 -2.75 12.06 -6.32
N LEU A 65 -1.64 12.14 -7.05
CA LEU A 65 -1.25 13.35 -7.79
C LEU A 65 -2.25 13.70 -8.88
N ASN A 66 -2.75 12.71 -9.62
CA ASN A 66 -3.79 12.93 -10.63
C ASN A 66 -5.07 13.47 -10.01
N ALA A 67 -5.50 12.93 -8.86
CA ALA A 67 -6.65 13.42 -8.15
C ALA A 67 -6.49 14.88 -7.71
N LEU A 68 -5.32 15.24 -7.16
CA LEU A 68 -4.98 16.63 -6.80
C LEU A 68 -5.10 17.58 -7.99
N ASN A 69 -4.46 17.25 -9.11
CA ASN A 69 -4.49 18.08 -10.30
C ASN A 69 -5.92 18.27 -10.85
N SER A 70 -6.73 17.19 -10.84
CA SER A 70 -8.14 17.28 -11.28
C SER A 70 -9.05 18.10 -10.35
N MET A 71 -8.65 18.30 -9.09
CA MET A 71 -9.36 19.18 -8.15
C MET A 71 -9.00 20.65 -8.36
N GLU A 72 -7.77 20.94 -8.79
CA GLU A 72 -7.33 22.29 -9.13
C GLU A 72 -7.99 22.82 -10.42
N GLU A 73 -8.15 21.97 -11.43
CA GLU A 73 -8.82 22.34 -12.70
C GLU A 73 -10.32 22.63 -12.55
N LYS A 74 -10.95 22.15 -11.47
CA LYS A 74 -12.39 22.35 -11.19
C LYS A 74 -12.69 23.60 -10.37
N LYS A 75 -11.68 24.34 -9.95
CA LYS A 75 -11.80 25.55 -9.14
C LYS A 75 -11.81 26.81 -10.00
#